data_AF-A0A845SGR6-F1
#
_entry.id   AF-A0A845SGR6-F1
#
_cell.length_a   1.000
_cell.length_b   1.000
_cell.length_c   1.000
_cell.angle_alpha   90.00
_cell.angle_beta   90.00
_cell.angle_gamma   90.00
#
_symmetry.space_group_name_H-M   'P 1'
#
loop_
_entity.id
_entity.type
_entity.pdbx_description
1 polymer ?
#
loop_
_entity_poly.entity_id
_entity_poly.type
_entity_poly.pdbx_seq_one_letter_code
_entity_poly.pdbx_strand_id
1 'polypeptide(L)'
;MVSSIEAILAQDLAPKECAKALNELGKTLFEQQDADGAIACWEKSVECYGKPGPAQAQLMKAYNLKRRQCSEHGDSAGIETFSQKIDALMQQSKDAIRYGF
;
A
#
# COMPACT_ATOMS: atom_id res chain seq x y z
N MET A 1 -0.50 -15.77 2.59
CA MET A 1 -1.16 -14.44 2.57
C MET A 1 -1.54 -13.98 1.17
N VAL A 2 -0.78 -14.33 0.13
CA VAL A 2 -1.14 -14.07 -1.29
C VAL A 2 -2.55 -14.60 -1.63
N SER A 3 -2.94 -15.77 -1.09
CA SER A 3 -4.28 -16.33 -1.29
C SER A 3 -5.45 -15.42 -0.89
N SER A 4 -5.30 -14.55 0.13
CA SER A 4 -6.40 -13.68 0.56
C SER A 4 -6.56 -12.46 -0.34
N ILE A 5 -5.45 -11.93 -0.86
CA ILE A 5 -5.46 -10.83 -1.85
C ILE A 5 -6.02 -11.37 -3.17
N GLU A 6 -5.51 -12.52 -3.64
CA GLU A 6 -6.00 -13.18 -4.85
C GLU A 6 -7.48 -13.53 -4.77
N ALA A 7 -7.96 -13.99 -3.61
CA ALA A 7 -9.38 -14.24 -3.40
C ALA A 7 -10.22 -12.96 -3.51
N ILE A 8 -9.73 -11.80 -3.05
CA ILE A 8 -10.44 -10.52 -3.20
C ILE A 8 -10.45 -10.09 -4.67
N LEU A 9 -9.31 -10.20 -5.36
CA LEU A 9 -9.20 -9.84 -6.77
C LEU A 9 -10.04 -10.74 -7.69
N ALA A 10 -10.25 -12.01 -7.31
CA ALA A 10 -11.04 -12.96 -8.08
C ALA A 10 -12.57 -12.78 -7.94
N GLN A 11 -13.05 -11.95 -7.01
CA GLN A 11 -14.49 -11.78 -6.73
C GLN A 11 -15.21 -10.84 -7.72
N ASP A 12 -14.55 -10.37 -8.80
CA ASP A 12 -15.09 -9.45 -9.80
C ASP A 12 -15.80 -8.22 -9.16
N LEU A 13 -15.22 -7.72 -8.06
CA LEU A 13 -15.77 -6.59 -7.32
C LEU A 13 -15.58 -5.30 -8.10
N ALA A 14 -16.52 -4.36 -7.94
CA ALA A 14 -16.34 -3.01 -8.43
C ALA A 14 -15.02 -2.41 -7.87
N PRO A 15 -14.28 -1.60 -8.63
CA PRO A 15 -12.97 -1.04 -8.24
C PRO A 15 -12.90 -0.49 -6.82
N LYS A 16 -13.93 0.24 -6.41
CA LYS A 16 -14.05 0.84 -5.08
C LYS A 16 -14.26 -0.20 -3.97
N GLU A 17 -15.08 -1.21 -4.21
CA GLU A 17 -15.37 -2.26 -3.23
C GLU A 17 -14.18 -3.22 -3.09
N CYS A 18 -13.52 -3.54 -4.21
CA CYS A 18 -12.25 -4.27 -4.21
C CYS A 18 -11.20 -3.56 -3.36
N ALA A 19 -11.00 -2.26 -3.61
CA ALA A 19 -10.06 -1.46 -2.83
C ALA A 19 -10.45 -1.37 -1.35
N LYS A 20 -11.73 -1.25 -1.02
CA LYS A 20 -12.20 -1.27 0.37
C LYS A 20 -11.86 -2.59 1.06
N ALA A 21 -12.16 -3.73 0.44
CA ALA A 21 -11.85 -5.05 1.00
C ALA A 21 -10.34 -5.24 1.21
N LEU A 22 -9.51 -4.82 0.24
CA LEU A 22 -8.05 -4.84 0.36
C LEU A 22 -7.55 -3.90 1.48
N ASN A 23 -8.17 -2.73 1.66
CA ASN A 23 -7.82 -1.82 2.76
C ASN A 23 -8.10 -2.43 4.13
N GLU A 24 -9.24 -3.07 4.29
CA GLU A 24 -9.63 -3.74 5.54
C GLU A 24 -8.69 -4.91 5.85
N LEU A 25 -8.39 -5.75 4.86
CA LEU A 25 -7.41 -6.83 5.00
C LEU A 25 -6.03 -6.29 5.39
N GLY A 26 -5.54 -5.25 4.71
CA GLY A 26 -4.26 -4.64 5.01
C GLY A 26 -4.19 -4.06 6.43
N LYS A 27 -5.28 -3.46 6.91
CA LYS A 27 -5.38 -2.99 8.29
C LYS A 27 -5.25 -4.15 9.29
N THR A 28 -5.99 -5.23 9.06
CA THR A 28 -5.93 -6.42 9.93
C THR A 28 -4.53 -7.04 9.97
N LEU A 29 -3.84 -7.14 8.82
CA LEU A 29 -2.47 -7.65 8.76
C LEU A 29 -1.49 -6.74 9.49
N PHE A 30 -1.65 -5.42 9.35
CA PHE A 30 -0.81 -4.45 10.05
C PHE A 30 -0.99 -4.52 11.58
N GLU A 31 -2.23 -4.73 12.05
CA GLU A 31 -2.53 -4.97 13.46
C GLU A 31 -1.92 -6.28 13.98
N GLN A 32 -1.74 -7.27 13.10
CA GLN A 32 -1.03 -8.53 13.39
C GLN A 32 0.49 -8.41 13.26
N GLN A 33 1.02 -7.20 13.12
CA GLN A 33 2.46 -6.91 12.90
C GLN A 33 3.02 -7.44 11.58
N ASP A 34 2.16 -7.93 10.67
CA ASP A 34 2.54 -8.28 9.31
C ASP A 34 2.49 -7.04 8.42
N ALA A 35 3.54 -6.23 8.52
CA ALA A 35 3.67 -5.01 7.72
C ALA A 35 3.84 -5.33 6.22
N ASP A 36 4.46 -6.46 5.85
CA ASP A 36 4.68 -6.81 4.43
C ASP A 36 3.38 -7.20 3.74
N GLY A 37 2.55 -8.06 4.34
CA GLY A 37 1.25 -8.39 3.77
C GLY A 37 0.29 -7.20 3.79
N ALA A 38 0.36 -6.33 4.81
CA ALA A 38 -0.40 -5.08 4.83
C ALA A 38 -0.05 -4.17 3.66
N ILE A 39 1.25 -3.97 3.40
CA ILE A 39 1.75 -3.21 2.25
C ILE A 39 1.22 -3.79 0.95
N ALA A 40 1.34 -5.11 0.75
CA ALA A 40 0.85 -5.76 -0.46
C ALA A 40 -0.65 -5.52 -0.70
N CYS A 41 -1.46 -5.57 0.36
CA CYS A 41 -2.89 -5.28 0.27
C CYS A 41 -3.16 -3.83 -0.14
N TRP A 42 -2.48 -2.86 0.48
CA TRP A 42 -2.69 -1.45 0.16
C TRP A 42 -2.12 -1.05 -1.21
N GLU A 43 -1.04 -1.67 -1.67
CA GLU A 43 -0.54 -1.49 -3.05
C GLU A 43 -1.60 -1.95 -4.06
N LYS A 44 -2.20 -3.14 -3.85
CA LYS A 44 -3.29 -3.62 -4.70
C LYS A 44 -4.55 -2.78 -4.58
N SER A 45 -4.85 -2.22 -3.42
CA SER A 45 -5.98 -1.31 -3.21
C SER A 45 -5.87 -0.04 -4.06
N VAL A 46 -4.69 0.58 -4.09
CA VAL A 46 -4.41 1.76 -4.92
C VAL A 46 -4.49 1.40 -6.41
N GLU A 47 -3.94 0.25 -6.81
CA GLU A 47 -4.00 -0.25 -8.19
C GLU A 47 -5.45 -0.49 -8.65
N CYS A 48 -6.28 -1.12 -7.83
CA CYS A 48 -7.67 -1.39 -8.15
C CYS A 48 -8.52 -0.13 -8.24
N TYR A 49 -8.37 0.81 -7.29
CA TYR A 49 -9.24 1.99 -7.26
C TYR A 49 -8.84 3.05 -8.29
N GLY A 50 -7.54 3.18 -8.58
CA GLY A 50 -7.00 4.15 -9.53
C GLY A 50 -7.18 5.62 -9.12
N LYS A 51 -7.68 5.88 -7.89
CA LYS A 51 -7.97 7.22 -7.36
C LYS A 51 -7.39 7.39 -5.95
N PRO A 52 -7.20 8.63 -5.48
CA PRO A 52 -6.80 8.90 -4.11
C PRO A 52 -7.77 8.28 -3.09
N GLY A 53 -7.23 7.74 -2.01
CA GLY A 53 -8.02 7.01 -1.02
C GLY A 53 -7.25 6.65 0.25
N PRO A 54 -7.91 6.02 1.22
CA PRO A 54 -7.33 5.74 2.54
C PRO A 54 -6.07 4.87 2.48
N ALA A 55 -5.94 4.03 1.45
CA ALA A 55 -4.78 3.19 1.18
C ALA A 55 -3.46 3.98 1.12
N GLN A 56 -3.46 5.18 0.53
CA GLN A 56 -2.25 5.97 0.35
C GLN A 56 -1.66 6.43 1.69
N ALA A 57 -2.51 6.87 2.61
CA ALA A 57 -2.07 7.24 3.96
C ALA A 57 -1.50 6.04 4.72
N GLN A 58 -2.09 4.85 4.56
CA GLN A 58 -1.58 3.63 5.18
C GLN A 58 -0.25 3.17 4.58
N LEU A 59 -0.11 3.22 3.25
CA LEU A 59 1.16 2.94 2.57
C LEU A 59 2.26 3.89 3.01
N MET A 60 1.97 5.19 3.08
CA MET A 60 2.95 6.18 3.55
C MET A 60 3.46 5.84 4.95
N LYS A 61 2.56 5.48 5.87
CA LYS A 61 2.92 5.05 7.22
C LYS A 61 3.78 3.78 7.21
N ALA A 62 3.37 2.77 6.45
CA ALA A 62 4.04 1.47 6.40
C ALA A 62 5.40 1.52 5.72
N TYR A 63 5.55 2.27 4.63
CA TYR A 63 6.85 2.49 3.98
C TYR A 63 7.81 3.25 4.89
N ASN A 64 7.34 4.26 5.63
CA ASN A 64 8.20 4.93 6.59
C ASN A 64 8.64 4.01 7.73
N LEU A 65 7.74 3.14 8.23
CA LEU A 65 8.09 2.12 9.21
C LEU A 65 9.17 1.18 8.66
N LYS A 66 8.97 0.63 7.46
CA LYS A 66 9.93 -0.28 6.83
C LYS A 66 11.27 0.37 6.55
N ARG A 67 11.27 1.60 6.01
CA ARG A 67 12.49 2.39 5.80
C ARG A 67 13.27 2.59 7.11
N ARG A 68 12.56 2.90 8.20
CA ARG A 68 13.18 3.04 9.53
C ARG A 68 13.78 1.73 10.02
N GLN A 69 13.05 0.62 9.89
CA GLN A 69 13.55 -0.71 10.25
C GLN A 69 14.81 -1.07 9.44
N CYS A 70 14.81 -0.83 8.13
CA CYS A 70 16.00 -1.03 7.31
C CYS A 70 17.17 -0.18 7.79
N SER A 71 16.94 1.08 8.17
CA SER A 71 17.96 1.95 8.78
C SER A 71 18.49 1.41 10.11
N GLU A 72 17.62 0.93 10.99
CA GLU A 72 17.99 0.36 12.29
C GLU A 72 18.82 -0.93 12.12
N HIS A 73 18.61 -1.67 11.02
CA HIS A 73 19.31 -2.90 10.70
C HIS A 73 20.51 -2.71 9.75
N GLY A 74 20.81 -1.47 9.32
CA GLY A 74 21.90 -1.18 8.36
C GLY A 74 21.62 -1.64 6.92
N ASP A 75 20.38 -2.00 6.59
CA ASP A 75 19.95 -2.43 5.27
C ASP A 75 19.77 -1.23 4.32
N SER A 76 20.86 -0.83 3.67
CA SER A 76 20.87 0.32 2.77
C SER A 76 19.99 0.11 1.52
N ALA A 77 19.87 -1.14 1.04
CA ALA A 77 19.04 -1.46 -0.12
C ALA A 77 17.55 -1.32 0.21
N GLY A 78 17.12 -1.79 1.38
CA GLY A 78 15.76 -1.58 1.85
C GLY A 78 15.44 -0.11 2.08
N ILE A 79 16.37 0.68 2.65
CA ILE A 79 16.18 2.14 2.81
C ILE A 79 15.91 2.81 1.46
N GLU A 80 16.71 2.50 0.44
CA GLU A 80 16.54 3.05 -0.90
C GLU A 80 15.20 2.61 -1.52
N THR A 81 14.89 1.32 -1.43
CA THR A 81 13.64 0.76 -1.95
C THR A 81 12.41 1.47 -1.37
N PHE A 82 12.32 1.60 -0.05
CA PHE A 82 11.19 2.25 0.58
C PHE A 82 11.19 3.77 0.40
N SER A 83 12.35 4.39 0.19
CA SER A 83 12.42 5.82 -0.18
C SER A 83 11.86 6.07 -1.58
N GLN A 84 12.20 5.22 -2.54
CA GLN A 84 11.65 5.28 -3.90
C GLN A 84 10.12 5.06 -3.90
N LYS A 85 9.64 4.08 -3.13
CA LYS A 85 8.19 3.84 -2.99
C LYS A 85 7.44 5.02 -2.38
N ILE A 86 8.02 5.71 -1.39
CA ILE A 86 7.46 6.93 -0.82
C ILE A 86 7.40 8.05 -1.85
N ASP A 87 8.47 8.27 -2.62
CA ASP A 87 8.50 9.31 -3.64
C ASP A 87 7.48 9.05 -4.75
N ALA A 88 7.40 7.81 -5.25
CA ALA A 88 6.42 7.39 -6.24
C ALA A 88 4.98 7.60 -5.77
N LEU A 89 4.67 7.26 -4.51
CA LEU A 89 3.36 7.48 -3.91
C LEU A 89 3.01 8.97 -3.82
N MET A 90 3.97 9.80 -3.44
CA MET A 90 3.79 11.25 -3.37
C MET A 90 3.59 11.86 -4.75
N GLN A 91 4.32 11.37 -5.75
CA GLN A 91 4.19 11.81 -7.14
C GLN A 91 2.82 11.42 -7.71
N GLN A 92 2.37 10.18 -7.51
CA GLN A 92 1.04 9.73 -7.90
C GLN A 92 -0.07 10.61 -7.27
N SER A 93 0.08 10.97 -6.00
CA SER A 93 -0.86 11.86 -5.32
C SER A 93 -0.88 13.27 -5.94
N LYS A 94 0.29 13.83 -6.27
CA LYS A 94 0.39 15.12 -6.98
C LYS A 94 -0.23 15.07 -8.36
N ASP A 95 0.02 14.01 -9.13
CA ASP A 95 -0.55 13.83 -10.47
C ASP A 95 -2.07 13.67 -10.40
N ALA A 96 -2.60 12.94 -9.42
CA ALA A 96 -4.04 12.83 -9.21
C ALA A 96 -4.69 14.19 -8.92
N ILE A 97 -4.06 15.03 -8.09
CA ILE A 97 -4.52 16.40 -7.82
C ILE A 97 -4.43 17.27 -9.08
N ARG A 98 -3.32 17.17 -9.82
CA ARG A 98 -3.04 18.01 -11.00
C ARG A 98 -3.96 17.69 -12.18
N TYR A 99 -4.30 16.42 -12.37
CA TYR A 99 -5.07 15.95 -13.53
C TYR A 99 -6.51 15.53 -13.20
N GLY A 100 -6.90 15.54 -11.92
CA GLY A 100 -8.31 15.44 -11.50
C GLY A 100 -8.92 14.04 -11.62
N PHE A 101 -8.21 13.01 -11.16
CA PHE A 101 -8.73 11.63 -11.09
C PHE A 101 -9.52 11.37 -9.81
#